data_AF-A0A9W7XVM1-F1
#
_entry.id   AF-A0A9W7XVM1-F1
#
_cell.length_a   1.000
_cell.length_b   1.000
_cell.length_c   1.000
_cell.angle_alpha   90.00
_cell.angle_beta   90.00
_cell.angle_gamma   90.00
#
_symmetry.space_group_name_H-M   'P 1'
#
loop_
_entity.id
_entity.type
_entity.pdbx_description
1 polymer ?
#
loop_
_entity_poly.entity_id
_entity_poly.type
_entity_poly.pdbx_seq_one_letter_code
_entity_poly.pdbx_strand_id
1 'polypeptide(L)'
;ARMRSRGAGKEGFYAVRAGWQTGVFRTWGECQAAVNGFSNARYKKFGSHDEAAAFVNSTGQGISHRGSSGPGRSAAYHPYGRRSANSSSGGCSISRVYAPAGTTADRRTTVYTDGASQNNGRANARAGVGVYFGPNDSRNVSEPLSGPRQTNQRAELTAIIRAMEQAPPQPGATLHIITDSQYSINCLTRWADAWERNGWRTSQGTAVENADLIKTARAMISDYGGGAVQWPTAWPSPA
;
A
#
# COMPACT_ATOMS: atom_id res chain seq x y z
N ALA A 1 38.24 -35.51 20.14
CA ALA A 1 37.20 -35.14 19.16
C ALA A 1 37.34 -33.67 18.79
N ARG A 2 37.77 -33.38 17.55
CA ARG A 2 37.90 -32.01 17.03
C ARG A 2 36.63 -31.72 16.22
N MET A 3 35.79 -30.79 16.67
CA MET A 3 34.71 -30.17 15.89
C MET A 3 34.07 -29.09 16.78
N ARG A 4 33.82 -27.86 16.37
CA ARG A 4 34.25 -26.99 15.26
C ARG A 4 33.76 -25.61 15.72
N SER A 5 34.63 -24.60 15.82
CA SER A 5 34.20 -23.23 16.15
C SER A 5 33.15 -22.78 15.12
N ARG A 6 31.97 -22.38 15.59
CA ARG A 6 30.98 -21.71 14.74
C ARG A 6 31.61 -20.38 14.35
N GLY A 7 32.02 -20.28 13.08
CA GLY A 7 32.67 -19.09 12.53
C GLY A 7 31.78 -17.87 12.73
N ALA A 8 32.31 -16.88 13.45
CA ALA A 8 31.76 -15.53 13.48
C ALA A 8 31.81 -14.97 12.06
N GLY A 9 30.66 -14.96 11.38
CA GLY A 9 30.51 -14.40 10.05
C GLY A 9 30.73 -12.89 10.10
N LYS A 10 31.68 -12.43 9.30
CA LYS A 10 32.14 -11.03 9.15
C LYS A 10 31.00 -10.01 9.29
N GLU A 11 31.16 -9.09 10.24
CA GLU A 11 30.26 -7.95 10.49
C GLU A 11 29.98 -7.20 9.19
N GLY A 12 28.71 -6.96 8.90
CA GLY A 12 28.30 -6.19 7.73
C GLY A 12 26.80 -6.04 7.70
N PHE A 13 26.36 -4.96 7.07
CA PHE A 13 24.96 -4.54 7.07
C PHE A 13 24.27 -5.08 5.82
N TYR A 14 23.05 -5.55 5.96
CA TYR A 14 22.26 -6.10 4.87
C TYR A 14 21.14 -5.14 4.51
N ALA A 15 21.20 -4.54 3.34
CA ALA A 15 20.17 -3.65 2.86
C ALA A 15 19.16 -4.43 2.00
N VAL A 16 17.89 -4.40 2.38
CA VAL A 16 16.79 -4.96 1.60
C VAL A 16 15.99 -3.81 1.00
N ARG A 17 15.96 -3.75 -0.32
CA ARG A 17 15.22 -2.76 -1.11
C ARG A 17 13.90 -3.31 -1.63
N ALA A 18 13.80 -4.61 -1.83
CA ALA A 18 12.55 -5.29 -2.14
C ALA A 18 12.51 -6.61 -1.36
N GLY A 19 11.51 -6.76 -0.50
CA GLY A 19 11.33 -7.86 0.44
C GLY A 19 10.02 -7.66 1.23
N TRP A 20 9.68 -8.60 2.11
CA TRP A 20 8.61 -8.46 3.11
C TRP A 20 8.86 -7.29 4.05
N GLN A 21 10.14 -7.01 4.34
CA GLN A 21 10.59 -5.84 5.09
C GLN A 21 11.74 -5.19 4.32
N THR A 22 11.67 -3.88 4.12
CA THR A 22 12.75 -3.09 3.52
C THR A 22 13.49 -2.32 4.61
N GLY A 23 14.78 -2.08 4.41
CA GLY A 23 15.62 -1.44 5.42
C GLY A 23 17.00 -2.08 5.54
N VAL A 24 17.74 -1.65 6.56
CA VAL A 24 19.10 -2.11 6.84
C VAL A 24 19.09 -3.01 8.07
N PHE A 25 19.55 -4.25 7.91
CA PHE A 25 19.62 -5.26 8.96
C PHE A 25 21.06 -5.49 9.38
N ARG A 26 21.28 -5.78 10.67
CA ARG A 26 22.62 -6.03 11.21
C ARG A 26 23.02 -7.50 11.15
N THR A 27 22.02 -8.38 11.00
CA THR A 27 22.25 -9.82 10.93
C THR A 27 21.67 -10.42 9.64
N TRP A 28 22.28 -11.52 9.20
CA TRP A 28 21.74 -12.30 8.08
C TRP A 28 20.38 -12.91 8.42
N GLY A 29 20.13 -13.29 9.68
CA GLY A 29 18.85 -13.88 10.10
C GLY A 29 17.66 -12.93 9.90
N GLU A 30 17.83 -11.66 10.28
CA GLU A 30 16.81 -10.61 10.05
C GLU A 30 16.64 -10.31 8.56
N CYS A 31 17.74 -10.19 7.81
CA CYS A 31 17.68 -9.99 6.36
C CYS A 31 16.99 -11.17 5.66
N GLN A 32 17.26 -12.40 6.08
CA GLN A 32 16.69 -13.61 5.51
C GLN A 32 15.19 -13.66 5.79
N ALA A 33 14.73 -13.37 7.01
CA ALA A 33 13.30 -13.25 7.31
C ALA A 33 12.62 -12.20 6.43
N ALA A 34 13.32 -11.10 6.13
CA ALA A 34 12.83 -10.03 5.26
C ALA A 34 12.74 -10.39 3.77
N VAL A 35 13.49 -11.37 3.26
CA VAL A 35 13.51 -11.72 1.82
C VAL A 35 13.05 -13.13 1.48
N ASN A 36 12.99 -14.03 2.47
CA ASN A 36 12.70 -15.43 2.26
C ASN A 36 11.26 -15.62 1.72
N GLY A 37 11.14 -16.26 0.55
CA GLY A 37 9.86 -16.44 -0.12
C GLY A 37 9.29 -15.19 -0.80
N PHE A 38 10.03 -14.08 -0.86
CA PHE A 38 9.61 -12.87 -1.60
C PHE A 38 10.08 -12.93 -3.06
N SER A 39 9.13 -12.95 -4.01
CA SER A 39 9.43 -12.93 -5.45
C SER A 39 10.12 -11.63 -5.86
N ASN A 40 11.24 -11.72 -6.58
CA ASN A 40 12.07 -10.57 -6.98
C ASN A 40 12.69 -9.79 -5.80
N ALA A 41 13.08 -10.47 -4.72
CA ALA A 41 13.80 -9.84 -3.62
C ALA A 41 15.08 -9.13 -4.11
N ARG A 42 15.27 -7.88 -3.69
CA ARG A 42 16.45 -7.06 -4.01
C ARG A 42 17.14 -6.70 -2.72
N TYR A 43 18.28 -7.34 -2.44
CA TYR A 43 19.08 -7.06 -1.25
C TYR A 43 20.58 -7.11 -1.56
N LYS A 44 21.38 -6.40 -0.76
CA LYS A 44 22.84 -6.34 -0.91
C LYS A 44 23.52 -6.16 0.46
N LYS A 45 24.71 -6.75 0.62
CA LYS A 45 25.54 -6.57 1.82
C LYS A 45 26.51 -5.41 1.64
N PHE A 46 26.66 -4.59 2.68
CA PHE A 46 27.51 -3.42 2.75
C PHE A 46 28.46 -3.51 3.95
N GLY A 47 29.59 -2.80 3.87
CA GLY A 47 30.54 -2.70 4.98
C GLY A 47 30.14 -1.65 6.02
N SER A 48 29.31 -0.66 5.63
CA SER A 48 28.84 0.42 6.50
C SER A 48 27.31 0.52 6.47
N HIS A 49 26.74 0.97 7.59
CA HIS A 49 25.32 1.26 7.73
C HIS A 49 24.86 2.39 6.78
N ASP A 50 25.68 3.43 6.60
CA ASP A 50 25.33 4.57 5.75
C ASP A 50 25.21 4.20 4.27
N GLU A 51 26.12 3.35 3.78
CA GLU A 51 26.05 2.83 2.41
C GLU A 51 24.82 1.93 2.20
N ALA A 52 24.49 1.12 3.21
CA ALA A 52 23.30 0.28 3.20
C ALA A 52 22.02 1.11 3.15
N ALA A 53 21.95 2.19 3.93
CA ALA A 53 20.80 3.11 3.96
C ALA A 53 20.64 3.84 2.61
N ALA A 54 21.73 4.30 2.00
CA ALA A 54 21.72 4.91 0.68
C ALA A 54 21.19 3.96 -0.40
N PHE A 55 21.53 2.67 -0.33
CA PHE A 55 21.05 1.65 -1.26
C PHE A 55 19.53 1.45 -1.19
N VAL A 56 18.96 1.40 0.03
CA VAL A 56 17.51 1.30 0.24
C VAL A 56 16.80 2.54 -0.34
N ASN A 57 17.38 3.73 -0.16
CA ASN A 57 16.80 5.01 -0.55
C ASN A 57 16.99 5.37 -2.04
N SER A 58 17.81 4.65 -2.80
CA SER A 58 18.10 4.96 -4.21
C SER A 58 16.91 4.61 -5.14
N THR A 59 15.92 5.49 -5.34
CA THR A 59 14.85 5.29 -6.33
C THR A 59 15.42 5.16 -7.74
N GLY A 60 14.97 4.15 -8.50
CA GLY A 60 15.56 3.79 -9.79
C GLY A 60 15.29 4.84 -10.86
N GLN A 61 16.31 5.61 -11.21
CA GLN A 61 16.41 6.28 -12.51
C GLN A 61 17.13 5.32 -13.46
N GLY A 62 16.45 4.96 -14.55
CA GLY A 62 17.03 4.24 -15.67
C GLY A 62 18.13 5.09 -16.30
N ILE A 63 19.31 4.50 -16.39
CA ILE A 63 20.44 5.06 -17.12
C ILE A 63 20.17 4.88 -18.61
N SER A 64 19.84 5.97 -19.31
CA SER A 64 19.93 6.06 -20.78
C SER A 64 21.07 7.01 -21.14
N HIS A 65 22.22 6.43 -21.48
CA HIS A 65 23.37 7.13 -22.04
C HIS A 65 23.27 7.23 -23.58
N ARG A 66 23.09 8.45 -24.10
CA ARG A 66 23.54 9.01 -25.40
C ARG A 66 22.79 10.34 -25.57
N GLY A 67 23.37 11.48 -25.87
CA GLY A 67 24.71 11.87 -26.27
C GLY A 67 24.58 13.25 -26.93
N SER A 68 25.33 14.22 -26.40
CA SER A 68 25.83 15.47 -27.00
C SER A 68 24.98 16.26 -28.01
N SER A 69 24.81 17.56 -27.74
CA SER A 69 25.22 18.65 -28.65
C SER A 69 25.24 19.99 -27.91
N GLY A 70 26.26 20.80 -28.20
CA GLY A 70 26.73 21.94 -27.42
C GLY A 70 26.03 23.29 -27.64
N PRO A 71 26.73 24.43 -27.43
CA PRO A 71 26.16 25.68 -26.93
C PRO A 71 26.09 26.81 -27.99
N GLY A 72 25.20 27.80 -27.78
CA GLY A 72 25.14 29.05 -28.56
C GLY A 72 24.51 30.17 -27.72
N ARG A 73 25.29 31.09 -27.15
CA ARG A 73 25.69 32.41 -27.70
C ARG A 73 24.53 33.43 -27.84
N SER A 74 24.44 34.31 -26.84
CA SER A 74 24.41 35.79 -26.93
C SER A 74 23.81 36.50 -28.16
N ALA A 75 22.83 37.37 -27.93
CA ALA A 75 22.63 38.69 -28.58
C ALA A 75 21.54 39.44 -27.78
N ALA A 76 21.86 40.32 -26.82
CA ALA A 76 22.25 41.71 -27.00
C ALA A 76 21.28 42.54 -27.87
N TYR A 77 20.67 43.52 -27.20
CA TYR A 77 20.38 44.88 -27.68
C TYR A 77 19.37 45.01 -28.84
N HIS A 78 18.25 45.72 -28.61
CA HIS A 78 18.06 47.01 -29.26
C HIS A 78 17.14 47.92 -28.42
N PRO A 79 17.40 49.24 -28.44
CA PRO A 79 16.87 50.24 -27.52
C PRO A 79 15.61 50.93 -28.08
N TYR A 80 15.26 52.10 -27.53
CA TYR A 80 14.18 53.05 -27.87
C TYR A 80 12.73 52.73 -27.50
N GLY A 81 12.20 53.50 -26.52
CA GLY A 81 10.80 53.93 -26.54
C GLY A 81 10.09 54.21 -25.21
N ARG A 82 10.36 55.37 -24.59
CA ARG A 82 9.48 56.26 -23.77
C ARG A 82 8.09 55.71 -23.33
N ARG A 83 7.57 55.93 -22.12
CA ARG A 83 7.49 57.18 -21.32
C ARG A 83 6.94 56.87 -19.91
N SER A 84 7.36 57.70 -18.96
CA SER A 84 6.87 57.84 -17.58
C SER A 84 5.41 58.28 -17.48
N ALA A 85 4.69 57.76 -16.48
CA ALA A 85 3.68 58.50 -15.73
C ALA A 85 3.65 57.99 -14.28
N ASN A 86 3.82 58.93 -13.36
CA ASN A 86 3.82 58.77 -11.91
C ASN A 86 2.42 59.14 -11.36
N SER A 87 2.18 58.76 -10.09
CA SER A 87 1.10 59.26 -9.21
C SER A 87 -0.30 58.65 -9.47
N SER A 88 -1.14 58.31 -8.50
CA SER A 88 -1.17 58.58 -7.06
C SER A 88 -2.35 57.80 -6.43
N SER A 89 -2.18 57.39 -5.16
CA SER A 89 -3.21 57.27 -4.12
C SER A 89 -4.52 56.50 -4.40
N GLY A 90 -4.72 55.39 -3.68
CA GLY A 90 -6.06 54.92 -3.35
C GLY A 90 -6.14 53.45 -2.95
N GLY A 91 -6.33 53.17 -1.66
CA GLY A 91 -7.01 51.96 -1.20
C GLY A 91 -6.12 50.77 -0.85
N CYS A 92 -5.62 50.77 0.38
CA CYS A 92 -5.29 49.54 1.11
C CYS A 92 -6.61 48.84 1.45
N SER A 93 -6.88 47.68 0.84
CA SER A 93 -7.88 46.73 1.34
C SER A 93 -7.23 45.36 1.44
N ILE A 94 -6.79 45.07 2.66
CA ILE A 94 -6.68 43.74 3.29
C ILE A 94 -6.46 42.60 2.31
N SER A 95 -5.21 42.17 2.30
CA SER A 95 -4.77 40.79 2.13
C SER A 95 -5.89 39.83 2.52
N ARG A 96 -6.59 39.28 1.53
CA ARG A 96 -7.18 37.95 1.70
C ARG A 96 -5.99 37.02 1.75
N VAL A 97 -5.43 36.90 2.96
CA VAL A 97 -4.53 35.82 3.33
C VAL A 97 -5.31 34.56 2.97
N TYR A 98 -4.98 33.96 1.83
CA TYR A 98 -5.20 32.55 1.66
C TYR A 98 -4.47 31.94 2.84
N ALA A 99 -5.25 31.52 3.84
CA ALA A 99 -4.76 30.65 4.88
C ALA A 99 -3.97 29.55 4.15
N PRO A 100 -2.72 29.26 4.54
CA PRO A 100 -2.02 28.14 3.95
C PRO A 100 -2.94 26.94 4.15
N ALA A 101 -3.29 26.28 3.04
CA ALA A 101 -4.05 25.05 3.02
C ALA A 101 -3.50 24.20 4.16
N GLY A 102 -4.38 23.92 5.13
CA GLY A 102 -4.02 23.22 6.35
C GLY A 102 -3.15 22.03 6.00
N THR A 103 -2.08 21.87 6.75
CA THR A 103 -1.23 20.70 6.81
C THR A 103 -1.98 19.48 6.30
N THR A 104 -1.52 18.90 5.18
CA THR A 104 -2.07 17.67 4.60
C THR A 104 -1.86 16.53 5.59
N ALA A 105 -2.65 16.52 6.67
CA ALA A 105 -2.81 15.37 7.52
C ALA A 105 -3.44 14.30 6.63
N ASP A 106 -2.65 13.29 6.28
CA ASP A 106 -3.09 12.05 5.63
C ASP A 106 -4.40 11.62 6.30
N ARG A 107 -5.52 11.76 5.58
CA ARG A 107 -6.87 11.56 6.11
C ARG A 107 -7.15 10.06 6.14
N ARG A 108 -6.39 9.36 6.97
CA ARG A 108 -6.40 7.90 7.10
C ARG A 108 -7.55 7.44 7.99
N THR A 109 -8.42 6.61 7.44
CA THR A 109 -9.46 5.89 8.19
C THR A 109 -8.99 4.46 8.41
N THR A 110 -8.90 4.01 9.66
CA THR A 110 -8.62 2.60 9.96
C THR A 110 -9.93 1.87 10.25
N VAL A 111 -10.07 0.67 9.69
CA VAL A 111 -11.23 -0.19 9.89
C VAL A 111 -10.76 -1.62 10.11
N TYR A 112 -11.38 -2.32 11.04
CA TYR A 112 -11.13 -3.72 11.32
C TYR A 112 -12.26 -4.55 10.72
N THR A 113 -11.91 -5.67 10.09
CA THR A 113 -12.86 -6.58 9.46
C THR A 113 -12.62 -8.00 9.91
N ASP A 114 -13.69 -8.72 10.17
CA ASP A 114 -13.67 -10.13 10.56
C ASP A 114 -14.84 -10.88 9.91
N GLY A 115 -14.59 -12.13 9.54
CA GLY A 115 -15.57 -13.03 8.95
C GLY A 115 -15.53 -14.39 9.62
N ALA A 116 -16.58 -14.74 10.34
CA ALA A 116 -16.67 -15.99 11.08
C ALA A 116 -17.69 -16.94 10.47
N SER A 117 -17.44 -18.24 10.57
CA SER A 117 -18.43 -19.27 10.23
C SER A 117 -18.49 -20.38 11.27
N GLN A 118 -19.71 -20.73 11.66
CA GLN A 118 -20.02 -21.89 12.49
C GLN A 118 -20.31 -23.09 11.58
N ASN A 119 -19.81 -24.28 11.96
CA ASN A 119 -19.96 -25.51 11.18
C ASN A 119 -19.46 -25.39 9.73
N ASN A 120 -18.36 -24.66 9.51
CA ASN A 120 -17.78 -24.44 8.17
C ASN A 120 -17.60 -25.77 7.41
N GLY A 121 -18.05 -25.82 6.16
CA GLY A 121 -17.99 -27.01 5.31
C GLY A 121 -19.09 -28.06 5.55
N ARG A 122 -20.07 -27.80 6.44
CA ARG A 122 -21.21 -28.67 6.69
C ARG A 122 -22.52 -28.06 6.18
N ALA A 123 -23.56 -28.88 6.05
CA ALA A 123 -24.86 -28.46 5.50
C ALA A 123 -25.57 -27.38 6.33
N ASN A 124 -25.31 -27.32 7.64
CA ASN A 124 -25.88 -26.31 8.55
C ASN A 124 -24.91 -25.17 8.87
N ALA A 125 -23.95 -24.90 7.98
CA ALA A 125 -23.03 -23.80 8.15
C ALA A 125 -23.77 -22.46 8.21
N ARG A 126 -23.33 -21.58 9.12
CA ARG A 126 -23.84 -20.22 9.27
C ARG A 126 -22.64 -19.29 9.40
N ALA A 127 -22.61 -18.22 8.62
CA ALA A 127 -21.51 -17.28 8.67
C ALA A 127 -22.00 -15.86 8.98
N GLY A 128 -21.10 -15.04 9.51
CA GLY A 128 -21.37 -13.67 9.93
C GLY A 128 -20.23 -12.75 9.50
N VAL A 129 -20.59 -11.48 9.30
CA VAL A 129 -19.73 -10.41 8.79
C VAL A 129 -19.63 -9.32 9.85
N GLY A 130 -18.40 -8.94 10.19
CA GLY A 130 -18.09 -7.89 11.16
C GLY A 130 -17.23 -6.79 10.54
N VAL A 131 -17.63 -5.53 10.76
CA VAL A 131 -16.85 -4.34 10.41
C VAL A 131 -16.85 -3.39 11.59
N TYR A 132 -15.67 -2.92 11.99
CA TYR A 132 -15.48 -2.07 13.16
C TYR A 132 -14.56 -0.88 12.86
N PHE A 133 -15.10 0.33 12.94
CA PHE A 133 -14.40 1.61 12.79
C PHE A 133 -13.99 2.20 14.15
N GLY A 134 -14.66 1.80 15.23
CA GLY A 134 -14.41 2.31 16.58
C GLY A 134 -15.64 2.23 17.49
N PRO A 135 -15.51 2.56 18.78
CA PRO A 135 -16.62 2.52 19.72
C PRO A 135 -17.73 3.49 19.29
N ASN A 136 -18.98 3.00 19.26
CA ASN A 136 -20.18 3.79 18.88
C ASN A 136 -20.13 4.44 17.49
N ASP A 137 -19.26 3.98 16.59
CA ASP A 137 -19.26 4.45 15.20
C ASP A 137 -20.49 3.89 14.45
N SER A 138 -21.27 4.77 13.83
CA SER A 138 -22.50 4.39 13.12
C SER A 138 -22.24 3.56 11.86
N ARG A 139 -20.98 3.49 11.40
CA ARG A 139 -20.56 2.67 10.25
C ARG A 139 -20.24 1.23 10.62
N ASN A 140 -20.24 0.88 11.90
CA ASN A 140 -20.01 -0.50 12.34
C ASN A 140 -21.10 -1.43 11.79
N VAL A 141 -20.69 -2.62 11.33
CA VAL A 141 -21.59 -3.63 10.76
C VAL A 141 -21.45 -4.94 11.54
N SER A 142 -22.59 -5.55 11.85
CA SER A 142 -22.70 -6.92 12.35
C SER A 142 -23.92 -7.57 11.72
N GLU A 143 -23.70 -8.43 10.73
CA GLU A 143 -24.79 -9.03 9.96
C GLU A 143 -24.49 -10.50 9.59
N PRO A 144 -25.50 -11.34 9.35
CA PRO A 144 -25.29 -12.66 8.78
C PRO A 144 -24.79 -12.57 7.33
N LEU A 145 -23.91 -13.51 6.93
CA LEU A 145 -23.49 -13.64 5.54
C LEU A 145 -24.71 -13.98 4.67
N SER A 146 -24.97 -13.16 3.66
CA SER A 146 -26.07 -13.38 2.73
C SER A 146 -25.80 -14.49 1.72
N GLY A 147 -26.87 -15.16 1.29
CA GLY A 147 -26.84 -16.18 0.23
C GLY A 147 -26.57 -17.61 0.72
N PRO A 148 -26.59 -18.60 -0.19
CA PRO A 148 -26.59 -20.01 0.19
C PRO A 148 -25.20 -20.55 0.61
N ARG A 149 -24.12 -19.91 0.16
CA ARG A 149 -22.74 -20.37 0.44
C ARG A 149 -22.25 -19.75 1.75
N GLN A 150 -22.40 -20.51 2.83
CA GLN A 150 -22.02 -20.11 4.18
C GLN A 150 -20.62 -20.64 4.53
N THR A 151 -19.57 -19.87 4.24
CA THR A 151 -18.17 -20.26 4.53
C THR A 151 -17.37 -19.13 5.15
N ASN A 152 -16.31 -19.48 5.88
CA ASN A 152 -15.42 -18.47 6.48
C ASN A 152 -14.85 -17.52 5.43
N GLN A 153 -14.26 -18.08 4.37
CA GLN A 153 -13.60 -17.32 3.30
C GLN A 153 -14.53 -16.32 2.62
N ARG A 154 -15.82 -16.66 2.46
CA ARG A 154 -16.81 -15.72 1.91
C ARG A 154 -17.14 -14.62 2.90
N ALA A 155 -17.33 -14.95 4.17
CA ALA A 155 -17.60 -13.95 5.21
C ALA A 155 -16.47 -12.92 5.31
N GLU A 156 -15.22 -13.37 5.26
CA GLU A 156 -14.03 -12.52 5.30
C GLU A 156 -13.97 -11.54 4.12
N LEU A 157 -14.16 -12.04 2.90
CA LEU A 157 -14.19 -11.20 1.70
C LEU A 157 -15.38 -10.22 1.73
N THR A 158 -16.54 -10.67 2.20
CA THR A 158 -17.71 -9.81 2.36
C THR A 158 -17.48 -8.72 3.41
N ALA A 159 -16.78 -9.00 4.52
CA ALA A 159 -16.43 -8.00 5.52
C ALA A 159 -15.58 -6.86 4.95
N ILE A 160 -14.61 -7.20 4.09
CA ILE A 160 -13.78 -6.22 3.37
C ILE A 160 -14.65 -5.36 2.44
N ILE A 161 -15.56 -5.98 1.68
CA ILE A 161 -16.50 -5.26 0.80
C ILE A 161 -17.37 -4.30 1.63
N ARG A 162 -17.96 -4.76 2.73
CA ARG A 162 -18.76 -3.92 3.63
C ARG A 162 -17.97 -2.75 4.18
N ALA A 163 -16.72 -2.96 4.56
CA ALA A 163 -15.86 -1.87 5.02
C ALA A 163 -15.68 -0.78 3.95
N MET A 164 -15.49 -1.17 2.68
CA MET A 164 -15.38 -0.22 1.57
C MET A 164 -16.70 0.45 1.20
N GLU A 165 -17.85 -0.21 1.40
CA GLU A 165 -19.17 0.38 1.22
C GLU A 165 -19.46 1.45 2.29
N GLN A 166 -19.05 1.20 3.53
CA GLN A 166 -19.27 2.12 4.65
C GLN A 166 -18.30 3.32 4.68
N ALA A 167 -17.17 3.22 3.96
CA ALA A 167 -16.15 4.26 3.94
C ALA A 167 -15.72 4.64 2.51
N PRO A 168 -16.66 5.05 1.63
CA PRO A 168 -16.43 5.21 0.19
C PRO A 168 -15.26 6.15 -0.14
N PRO A 169 -14.63 6.00 -1.32
CA PRO A 169 -13.48 6.80 -1.73
C PRO A 169 -13.70 8.31 -1.55
N GLN A 170 -12.72 8.98 -0.94
CA GLN A 170 -12.71 10.44 -0.79
C GLN A 170 -11.35 10.99 -1.28
N PRO A 171 -11.32 12.13 -1.99
CA PRO A 171 -10.06 12.73 -2.44
C PRO A 171 -9.10 13.01 -1.27
N GLY A 172 -7.88 12.47 -1.37
CA GLY A 172 -6.85 12.65 -0.35
C GLY A 172 -7.06 11.85 0.95
N ALA A 173 -8.00 10.90 0.96
CA ALA A 173 -8.21 9.97 2.08
C ALA A 173 -7.66 8.58 1.77
N THR A 174 -7.14 7.93 2.81
CA THR A 174 -6.62 6.56 2.75
C THR A 174 -7.49 5.66 3.62
N LEU A 175 -7.94 4.51 3.11
CA LEU A 175 -8.62 3.48 3.89
C LEU A 175 -7.63 2.37 4.27
N HIS A 176 -7.43 2.17 5.56
CA HIS A 176 -6.56 1.14 6.11
C HIS A 176 -7.41 0.00 6.68
N ILE A 177 -7.50 -1.11 5.94
CA ILE A 177 -8.32 -2.27 6.30
C ILE A 177 -7.43 -3.28 7.04
N ILE A 178 -7.78 -3.57 8.28
CA ILE A 178 -7.11 -4.56 9.14
C ILE A 178 -7.95 -5.84 9.17
N THR A 179 -7.37 -6.92 8.67
CA THR A 179 -7.95 -8.28 8.66
C THR A 179 -6.85 -9.28 8.98
N ASP A 180 -7.19 -10.37 9.66
CA ASP A 180 -6.32 -11.52 9.88
C ASP A 180 -6.40 -12.56 8.74
N SER A 181 -7.33 -12.38 7.80
CA SER A 181 -7.56 -13.31 6.70
C SER A 181 -6.49 -13.23 5.61
N GLN A 182 -5.45 -14.06 5.76
CA GLN A 182 -4.40 -14.23 4.74
C GLN A 182 -4.97 -14.66 3.39
N TYR A 183 -6.05 -15.44 3.39
CA TYR A 183 -6.74 -15.81 2.15
C TYR A 183 -7.22 -14.56 1.40
N SER A 184 -7.98 -13.69 2.07
CA SER A 184 -8.52 -12.47 1.48
C SER A 184 -7.42 -11.52 1.00
N ILE A 185 -6.38 -11.31 1.83
CA ILE A 185 -5.22 -10.48 1.46
C ILE A 185 -4.56 -11.03 0.20
N ASN A 186 -4.27 -12.33 0.14
CA ASN A 186 -3.61 -12.94 -1.02
C ASN A 186 -4.48 -12.89 -2.28
N CYS A 187 -5.79 -13.12 -2.16
CA CYS A 187 -6.74 -12.97 -3.26
C CYS A 187 -6.67 -11.57 -3.88
N LEU A 188 -6.70 -10.52 -3.05
CA LEU A 188 -6.81 -9.13 -3.51
C LEU A 188 -5.48 -8.53 -3.97
N THR A 189 -4.35 -9.02 -3.43
CA THR A 189 -3.02 -8.43 -3.66
C THR A 189 -2.10 -9.25 -4.56
N ARG A 190 -2.19 -10.59 -4.56
CA ARG A 190 -1.22 -11.46 -5.25
C ARG A 190 -1.83 -12.23 -6.41
N TRP A 191 -3.03 -12.77 -6.19
CA TRP A 191 -3.61 -13.75 -7.11
C TRP A 191 -4.55 -13.13 -8.14
N ALA A 192 -5.27 -12.06 -7.76
CA ALA A 192 -6.24 -11.40 -8.63
C ALA A 192 -5.66 -11.04 -10.00
N ASP A 193 -4.48 -10.42 -10.06
CA ASP A 193 -3.90 -10.00 -11.36
C ASP A 193 -3.61 -11.20 -12.29
N ALA A 194 -3.17 -12.32 -11.73
CA ALA A 194 -2.90 -13.54 -12.51
C ALA A 194 -4.21 -14.20 -12.96
N TRP A 195 -5.21 -14.24 -12.07
CA TRP A 195 -6.53 -14.77 -12.37
C TRP A 195 -7.27 -13.93 -13.41
N GLU A 196 -7.18 -12.61 -13.34
CA GLU A 196 -7.79 -11.73 -14.32
C GLU A 196 -7.20 -11.98 -15.72
N ARG A 197 -5.89 -12.16 -15.82
CA ARG A 197 -5.20 -12.50 -17.08
C ARG A 197 -5.51 -13.89 -17.62
N ASN A 198 -5.89 -14.85 -16.79
CA ASN A 198 -6.15 -16.23 -17.19
C ASN A 198 -7.64 -16.60 -17.25
N GLY A 199 -8.54 -15.59 -17.22
CA GLY A 199 -9.98 -15.81 -17.30
C GLY A 199 -10.59 -16.41 -16.03
N TRP A 200 -10.02 -16.07 -14.86
CA TRP A 200 -10.47 -16.48 -13.52
C TRP A 200 -10.41 -17.99 -13.28
N ARG A 201 -9.27 -18.59 -13.64
CA ARG A 201 -9.00 -20.01 -13.43
C ARG A 201 -7.83 -20.25 -12.47
N THR A 202 -7.93 -21.32 -11.69
CA THR A 202 -6.85 -21.78 -10.82
C THR A 202 -5.73 -22.42 -11.65
N SER A 203 -4.58 -22.72 -11.02
CA SER A 203 -3.50 -23.48 -11.67
C SER A 203 -3.92 -24.88 -12.09
N GLN A 204 -4.97 -25.43 -11.47
CA GLN A 204 -5.57 -26.72 -11.81
C GLN A 204 -6.61 -26.61 -12.95
N GLY A 205 -6.79 -25.42 -13.54
CA GLY A 205 -7.73 -25.17 -14.63
C GLY A 205 -9.19 -25.04 -14.21
N THR A 206 -9.50 -25.19 -12.91
CA THR A 206 -10.84 -25.02 -12.35
C THR A 206 -11.20 -23.54 -12.18
N ALA A 207 -12.49 -23.21 -12.03
CA ALA A 207 -12.90 -21.85 -11.72
C ALA A 207 -12.38 -21.42 -10.33
N VAL A 208 -11.92 -20.18 -10.22
CA VAL A 208 -11.50 -19.61 -8.93
C VAL A 208 -12.69 -19.53 -7.99
N GLU A 209 -12.54 -20.09 -6.80
CA GLU A 209 -13.56 -19.97 -5.76
C GLU A 209 -13.73 -18.51 -5.33
N ASN A 210 -14.98 -18.11 -5.10
CA ASN A 210 -15.34 -16.77 -4.63
C ASN A 210 -14.95 -15.64 -5.59
N ALA A 211 -14.73 -15.97 -6.89
CA ALA A 211 -14.43 -14.98 -7.92
C ALA A 211 -15.46 -13.85 -7.98
N ASP A 212 -16.72 -14.11 -7.63
CA ASP A 212 -17.78 -13.10 -7.49
C ASP A 212 -17.40 -11.98 -6.51
N LEU A 213 -16.97 -12.34 -5.29
CA LEU A 213 -16.58 -11.39 -4.25
C LEU A 213 -15.22 -10.75 -4.57
N ILE A 214 -14.26 -11.53 -5.06
CA ILE A 214 -12.91 -11.03 -5.36
C ILE A 214 -12.96 -9.98 -6.48
N LYS A 215 -13.74 -10.21 -7.53
CA LYS A 215 -13.98 -9.23 -8.61
C LYS A 215 -14.58 -7.95 -8.07
N THR A 216 -15.61 -8.07 -7.23
CA THR A 216 -16.29 -6.93 -6.62
C THR A 216 -15.32 -6.09 -5.79
N ALA A 217 -14.59 -6.72 -4.87
CA ALA A 217 -13.61 -6.04 -4.04
C ALA A 217 -12.48 -5.38 -4.86
N ARG A 218 -12.01 -6.05 -5.93
CA ARG A 218 -10.99 -5.50 -6.84
C ARG A 218 -11.47 -4.26 -7.60
N ALA A 219 -12.71 -4.26 -8.06
CA ALA A 219 -13.32 -3.08 -8.68
C ALA A 219 -13.35 -1.93 -7.67
N MET A 220 -13.84 -2.17 -6.45
CA MET A 220 -13.89 -1.14 -5.41
C MET A 220 -12.49 -0.60 -5.06
N ILE A 221 -11.49 -1.46 -4.88
CA ILE A 221 -10.10 -1.04 -4.63
C ILE A 221 -9.57 -0.13 -5.75
N SER A 222 -9.95 -0.40 -7.00
CA SER A 222 -9.55 0.43 -8.14
C SER A 222 -10.15 1.83 -8.05
N ASP A 223 -11.39 1.96 -7.55
CA ASP A 223 -12.08 3.24 -7.35
C ASP A 223 -11.43 4.11 -6.26
N TYR A 224 -10.74 3.52 -5.27
CA TYR A 224 -9.96 4.28 -4.28
C TYR A 224 -8.68 4.91 -4.86
N GLY A 225 -8.20 4.45 -6.02
CA GLY A 225 -6.91 4.84 -6.57
C GLY A 225 -5.76 4.00 -6.00
N GLY A 226 -4.79 3.65 -6.86
CA GLY A 226 -3.72 2.71 -6.55
C GLY A 226 -2.89 3.10 -5.32
N GLY A 227 -3.18 2.49 -4.16
CA GLY A 227 -2.47 2.69 -2.90
C GLY A 227 -3.31 3.26 -1.75
N ALA A 228 -4.54 3.68 -2.01
CA ALA A 228 -5.43 4.23 -0.97
C ALA A 228 -6.09 3.15 -0.11
N VAL A 229 -6.13 1.89 -0.54
CA VAL A 229 -6.46 0.75 0.33
C VAL A 229 -5.18 0.10 0.81
N GLN A 230 -4.95 0.15 2.12
CA GLN A 230 -3.75 -0.39 2.76
C GLN A 230 -4.09 -1.58 3.65
N TRP A 231 -3.21 -2.57 3.65
CA TRP A 231 -3.30 -3.78 4.45
C TRP A 231 -2.27 -3.73 5.59
N PRO A 232 -2.53 -4.35 6.75
CA PRO A 232 -1.61 -4.31 7.87
C PRO A 232 -0.26 -4.93 7.49
N THR A 233 0.83 -4.18 7.70
CA THR A 233 2.21 -4.69 7.67
C THR A 233 2.65 -5.21 9.05
N ALA A 234 1.96 -4.78 10.11
CA ALA A 234 2.08 -5.23 11.50
C ALA A 234 0.77 -4.94 12.25
N TRP A 235 0.47 -5.70 13.32
CA TRP A 235 -0.70 -5.43 14.17
C TRP A 235 -0.50 -4.15 14.97
N PRO A 236 -1.50 -3.26 15.05
CA PRO A 236 -1.45 -2.13 15.98
C PRO A 236 -1.35 -2.66 17.41
N SER A 237 -0.45 -2.08 18.21
CA SER A 237 -0.37 -2.39 19.64
C SER A 237 -1.68 -1.97 20.32
N PRO A 238 -2.21 -2.74 21.29
CA PRO A 238 -3.37 -2.31 22.06
C PRO A 238 -3.02 -0.99 22.75
N ALA A 239 -3.93 -0.01 22.62
CA ALA A 239 -3.85 1.29 23.28
C ALA A 239 -4.18 1.20 24.76
#